data_AF-A0AAI9YAJ0-F1
#
_entry.id   AF-A0AAI9YAJ0-F1
#
_cell.length_a   1.000
_cell.length_b   1.000
_cell.length_c   1.000
_cell.angle_alpha   90.00
_cell.angle_beta   90.00
_cell.angle_gamma   90.00
#
_symmetry.space_group_name_H-M   'P 1'
#
loop_
_entity.id
_entity.type
_entity.pdbx_description
1 polymer ?
#
loop_
_entity_poly.entity_id
_entity_poly.type
_entity_poly.pdbx_seq_one_letter_code
_entity_poly.pdbx_strand_id
1 'polypeptide(L)'
;MMTGLGRALITKLPQLSLQFLDITRLTTFDARFIVESFLKLKLAKSPEFSRSPMLWSTEPELSLQEDVLRIPRVIMDDERNDRLNSLRRTITKDVLLAETEVIVCPTEDSLCLQEKAAWLRRHSAPGHRDSSLCVKQSVSLPFCKGIGPVLCAGTMGLKDETVLAFAAYHCSRVVITDSNTFITSVPGPIPNAILVATTHHLVATRLHSRLCAISSRNDAILIYGATSDMIAVLRTKSSGLKLVFATSEEEEMAQGSIFIHKRASARSIRLLFPRGIRYVVDLSYATNDTIESRLVELYEQVTFSVDLAGVLDGSDLLRKAFSSASQSTASTFSIIPARDLPGLSPASLGYPTIVNWASTGSIPVTVQPINGGGLFSAEKTYLMVGLVSDLGRSICRWMIENGAKYIVLTSRSAIVDSLWLSEMEALGAVISVHKMDVSERKSVQTVCDIIKKTLPPIAGVCNY
;
A
#
# COMPACT_ATOMS: atom_id res chain seq x y z
N MET A 1 -3.81 -3.84 38.75
CA MET A 1 -4.14 -2.61 39.52
C MET A 1 -3.13 -2.27 40.61
N MET A 2 -2.69 -3.23 41.46
CA MET A 2 -1.78 -2.93 42.57
C MET A 2 -0.42 -2.32 42.17
N THR A 3 0.17 -2.79 41.08
CA THR A 3 1.42 -2.25 40.53
C THR A 3 1.30 -0.76 40.17
N GLY A 4 0.22 -0.38 39.47
CA GLY A 4 -0.06 1.01 39.11
C GLY A 4 -0.27 1.92 40.31
N LEU A 5 -1.00 1.46 41.34
CA LEU A 5 -1.14 2.19 42.59
C LEU A 5 0.22 2.37 43.28
N GLY A 6 1.02 1.31 43.33
CA GLY A 6 2.37 1.34 43.86
C GLY A 6 3.27 2.38 43.19
N ARG A 7 3.25 2.41 41.86
CA ARG A 7 3.99 3.41 41.07
C ARG A 7 3.62 4.84 41.46
N ALA A 8 2.33 5.13 41.60
CA ALA A 8 1.86 6.45 42.04
C ALA A 8 2.27 6.77 43.49
N LEU A 9 2.26 5.76 44.38
CA LEU A 9 2.69 5.93 45.77
C LEU A 9 4.19 6.22 45.90
N ILE A 10 5.05 5.53 45.14
CA ILE A 10 6.50 5.77 45.14
C ILE A 10 6.81 7.22 44.75
N THR A 11 6.12 7.77 43.73
CA THR A 11 6.29 9.16 43.31
C THR A 11 5.82 10.15 44.38
N LYS A 12 4.75 9.83 45.12
CA LYS A 12 4.19 10.72 46.16
C LYS A 12 4.92 10.62 47.50
N LEU A 13 5.50 9.46 47.81
CA LEU A 13 6.17 9.16 49.09
C LEU A 13 7.57 8.59 48.82
N PRO A 14 8.58 9.44 48.57
CA PRO A 14 9.94 9.00 48.23
C PRO A 14 10.61 8.10 49.30
N GLN A 15 10.19 8.24 50.57
CA GLN A 15 10.64 7.41 51.67
C GLN A 15 10.17 5.96 51.56
N LEU A 16 9.07 5.71 50.85
CA LEU A 16 8.52 4.38 50.66
C LEU A 16 9.45 3.55 49.75
N SER A 17 9.69 2.29 50.12
CA SER A 17 10.45 1.34 49.30
C SER A 17 9.50 0.23 48.89
N LEU A 18 9.09 0.22 47.63
CA LEU A 18 8.22 -0.81 47.08
C LEU A 18 8.93 -1.48 45.91
N GLN A 19 8.78 -2.79 45.84
CA GLN A 19 9.16 -3.60 44.70
C GLN A 19 8.00 -4.54 44.38
N PHE A 20 7.67 -4.65 43.09
CA PHE A 20 6.66 -5.55 42.58
C PHE A 20 7.34 -6.67 41.81
N LEU A 21 7.04 -7.92 42.14
CA LEU A 21 7.50 -9.10 41.42
C LEU A 21 6.29 -9.79 40.78
N ASP A 22 6.23 -9.74 39.45
CA ASP A 22 5.23 -10.47 38.65
C ASP A 22 5.80 -11.83 38.21
N ILE A 23 5.02 -12.90 38.39
CA ILE A 23 5.46 -14.29 38.12
C ILE A 23 4.43 -14.93 37.19
N THR A 24 4.79 -15.15 35.93
CA THR A 24 3.83 -15.51 34.88
C THR A 24 3.49 -17.02 34.83
N ARG A 25 4.44 -17.91 35.19
CA ARG A 25 4.20 -19.36 35.27
C ARG A 25 4.89 -19.95 36.50
N LEU A 26 4.17 -20.81 37.22
CA LEU A 26 4.65 -21.53 38.41
C LEU A 26 5.02 -22.96 38.01
N THR A 27 6.18 -23.19 37.41
CA THR A 27 6.68 -24.56 37.18
C THR A 27 7.72 -24.97 38.23
N THR A 28 8.52 -24.02 38.70
CA THR A 28 9.50 -24.21 39.78
C THR A 28 9.65 -22.90 40.54
N PHE A 29 9.21 -22.87 41.79
CA PHE A 29 9.27 -21.66 42.62
C PHE A 29 10.53 -21.71 43.49
N ASP A 30 11.56 -20.96 43.10
CA ASP A 30 12.78 -20.86 43.91
C ASP A 30 12.59 -19.84 45.04
N ALA A 31 12.34 -20.33 46.26
CA ALA A 31 12.20 -19.51 47.46
C ALA A 31 13.43 -18.63 47.71
N ARG A 32 14.62 -19.07 47.28
CA ARG A 32 15.86 -18.32 47.42
C ARG A 32 15.78 -16.99 46.69
N PHE A 33 15.22 -16.97 45.47
CA PHE A 33 15.12 -15.75 44.66
C PHE A 33 14.30 -14.65 45.36
N ILE A 34 13.19 -15.01 45.99
CA ILE A 34 12.31 -14.06 46.70
C ILE A 34 13.00 -13.52 47.94
N VAL A 35 13.65 -14.39 48.71
CA VAL A 35 14.42 -13.98 49.89
C VAL A 35 15.54 -13.05 49.48
N GLU A 36 16.31 -13.38 48.44
CA GLU A 36 17.37 -12.52 47.92
C GLU A 36 16.84 -11.17 47.45
N SER A 37 15.72 -11.14 46.71
CA SER A 37 15.09 -9.91 46.21
C SER A 37 14.57 -9.03 47.35
N PHE A 38 13.97 -9.64 48.37
CA PHE A 38 13.51 -8.93 49.56
C PHE A 38 14.67 -8.36 50.39
N LEU A 39 15.74 -9.14 50.60
CA LEU A 39 16.94 -8.69 51.30
C LEU A 39 17.60 -7.54 50.55
N LYS A 40 17.71 -7.68 49.23
CA LYS A 40 18.16 -6.63 48.31
C LYS A 40 17.36 -5.33 48.49
N LEU A 41 16.03 -5.41 48.48
CA LEU A 41 15.16 -4.25 48.71
C LEU A 41 15.38 -3.59 50.08
N LYS A 42 15.57 -4.41 51.13
CA LYS A 42 15.79 -3.93 52.50
C LYS A 42 17.15 -3.26 52.66
N LEU A 43 18.20 -3.88 52.12
CA LEU A 43 19.59 -3.42 52.21
C LEU A 43 19.83 -2.16 51.37
N ALA A 44 19.17 -2.01 50.23
CA ALA A 44 19.32 -0.84 49.36
C ALA A 44 19.05 0.50 50.07
N LYS A 45 18.20 0.52 51.10
CA LYS A 45 17.93 1.72 51.92
C LYS A 45 18.69 1.75 53.26
N SER A 46 19.59 0.79 53.53
CA SER A 46 20.40 0.85 54.74
C SER A 46 21.44 1.98 54.63
N PRO A 47 21.79 2.64 55.74
CA PRO A 47 22.73 3.75 55.74
C PRO A 47 24.14 3.35 55.29
N GLU A 48 24.52 2.08 55.46
CA GLU A 48 25.82 1.54 55.03
C GLU A 48 25.93 1.50 53.50
N PHE A 49 24.88 1.00 52.84
CA PHE A 49 24.83 0.87 51.39
C PHE A 49 24.50 2.20 50.70
N SER A 50 23.68 3.05 51.31
CA SER A 50 23.32 4.37 50.75
C SER A 50 24.50 5.36 50.68
N ARG A 51 25.52 5.17 51.53
CA ARG A 51 26.72 6.02 51.58
C ARG A 51 27.78 5.60 50.56
N SER A 52 27.68 4.40 50.02
CA SER A 52 28.61 3.88 49.04
C SER A 52 28.04 4.14 47.63
N PRO A 53 28.85 4.62 46.67
CA PRO A 53 28.39 4.83 45.29
C PRO A 53 28.15 3.47 44.62
N MET A 54 26.94 2.92 44.78
CA MET A 54 26.54 1.67 44.16
C MET A 54 25.91 1.93 42.79
N LEU A 55 26.36 1.17 41.79
CA LEU A 55 25.71 1.13 40.47
C LEU A 55 24.43 0.28 40.46
N TRP A 56 24.16 -0.41 41.57
CA TRP A 56 23.02 -1.31 41.70
C TRP A 56 21.77 -0.52 42.05
N SER A 57 20.71 -0.70 41.25
CA SER A 57 19.43 0.00 41.41
C SER A 57 18.41 -0.88 42.12
N THR A 58 17.41 -0.27 42.77
CA THR A 58 16.38 -0.99 43.54
C THR A 58 15.40 -1.77 42.66
N GLU A 59 15.26 -1.40 41.38
CA GLU A 59 14.35 -2.04 40.41
C GLU A 59 12.92 -2.20 40.95
N PRO A 60 12.07 -1.16 40.87
CA PRO A 60 10.75 -1.16 41.52
C PRO A 60 9.75 -2.16 40.93
N GLU A 61 9.98 -2.62 39.70
CA GLU A 61 9.13 -3.57 39.00
C GLU A 61 10.01 -4.65 38.38
N LEU A 62 9.68 -5.91 38.67
CA LEU A 62 10.37 -7.11 38.24
C LEU A 62 9.35 -8.08 37.63
N SER A 63 9.73 -8.78 36.57
CA SER A 63 8.92 -9.85 35.99
C SER A 63 9.77 -11.09 35.81
N LEU A 64 9.37 -12.20 36.43
CA LEU A 64 9.97 -13.51 36.25
C LEU A 64 9.17 -14.29 35.21
N GLN A 65 9.79 -14.52 34.05
CA GLN A 65 9.22 -15.23 32.91
C GLN A 65 10.20 -16.32 32.46
N GLU A 66 9.77 -17.58 32.46
CA GLU A 66 10.61 -18.72 32.01
C GLU A 66 11.98 -18.77 32.71
N ASP A 67 11.98 -18.58 34.04
CA ASP A 67 13.18 -18.48 34.90
C ASP A 67 14.15 -17.33 34.55
N VAL A 68 13.74 -16.41 33.68
CA VAL A 68 14.49 -15.20 33.34
C VAL A 68 13.86 -13.99 34.04
N LEU A 69 14.66 -13.31 34.87
CA LEU A 69 14.27 -12.05 35.47
C LEU A 69 14.38 -10.93 34.43
N ARG A 70 13.24 -10.32 34.12
CA ARG A 70 13.10 -9.18 33.23
C ARG A 70 12.74 -7.94 34.02
N ILE A 71 13.29 -6.81 33.58
CA ILE A 71 13.09 -5.52 34.22
C ILE A 71 12.58 -4.55 33.15
N PRO A 72 11.41 -3.93 33.33
CA PRO A 72 10.88 -3.00 32.35
C PRO A 72 11.71 -1.71 32.33
N ARG A 73 11.94 -1.21 31.11
CA ARG A 73 12.54 0.09 30.84
C ARG A 73 11.70 0.82 29.80
N VAL A 74 11.51 2.11 30.01
CA VAL A 74 10.93 2.99 28.99
C VAL A 74 12.08 3.42 28.10
N ILE A 75 12.08 2.91 26.87
CA ILE A 75 13.03 3.27 25.82
C ILE A 75 12.27 3.96 24.68
N MET A 76 12.98 4.70 23.84
CA MET A 76 12.38 5.28 22.64
C MET A 76 11.97 4.16 21.68
N ASP A 77 10.78 4.27 21.13
CA ASP A 77 10.29 3.42 20.04
C ASP A 77 10.61 4.13 18.72
N ASP A 78 11.80 3.86 18.18
CA ASP A 78 12.33 4.53 17.00
C ASP A 78 11.38 4.40 15.81
N GLU A 79 10.72 3.25 15.65
CA GLU A 79 9.77 3.00 14.57
C GLU A 79 8.59 3.99 14.64
N ARG A 80 7.90 4.05 15.78
CA ARG A 80 6.72 4.93 15.94
C ARG A 80 7.11 6.39 15.92
N ASN A 81 8.26 6.71 16.52
CA ASN A 81 8.78 8.07 16.55
C ASN A 81 9.17 8.54 15.15
N ASP A 82 9.82 7.70 14.35
CA ASP A 82 10.20 8.03 12.97
C ASP A 82 8.96 8.28 12.10
N ARG A 83 7.88 7.52 12.28
CA ARG A 83 6.62 7.80 11.56
C ARG A 83 5.94 9.07 12.00
N LEU A 84 5.93 9.36 13.29
CA LEU A 84 5.36 10.61 13.77
C LEU A 84 6.18 11.80 13.24
N ASN A 85 7.51 11.68 13.27
CA ASN A 85 8.41 12.72 12.82
C ASN A 85 8.43 12.87 11.29
N SER A 86 8.07 11.83 10.54
CA SER A 86 8.02 11.91 9.08
C SER A 86 6.91 12.80 8.53
N LEU A 87 5.94 13.18 9.37
CA LEU A 87 4.99 14.27 9.07
C LEU A 87 5.67 15.62 8.83
N ARG A 88 6.85 15.84 9.43
CA ARG A 88 7.50 17.16 9.49
C ARG A 88 8.84 17.20 8.75
N ARG A 89 9.48 16.05 8.56
CA ARG A 89 10.79 15.94 7.90
C ARG A 89 10.92 14.61 7.19
N THR A 90 11.69 14.55 6.11
CA THR A 90 12.02 13.28 5.45
C THR A 90 12.84 12.41 6.40
N ILE A 91 12.38 11.19 6.64
CA ILE A 91 13.12 10.17 7.39
C ILE A 91 13.33 8.98 6.47
N THR A 92 14.57 8.52 6.40
CA THR A 92 14.98 7.37 5.58
C THR A 92 15.49 6.26 6.46
N LYS A 93 15.18 5.02 6.10
CA LYS A 93 15.74 3.83 6.73
C LYS A 93 16.07 2.78 5.69
N ASP A 94 17.02 1.92 6.03
CA ASP A 94 17.41 0.81 5.18
C ASP A 94 16.56 -0.42 5.49
N VAL A 95 15.96 -1.03 4.47
CA VAL A 95 15.11 -2.21 4.62
C VAL A 95 15.51 -3.33 3.66
N LEU A 96 15.25 -4.57 4.08
CA LEU A 96 15.37 -5.75 3.24
C LEU A 96 14.03 -6.04 2.55
N LEU A 97 14.06 -6.18 1.21
CA LEU A 97 12.86 -6.47 0.40
C LEU A 97 12.22 -7.83 0.73
N ALA A 98 12.97 -8.75 1.33
CA ALA A 98 12.45 -10.04 1.78
C ALA A 98 11.42 -9.89 2.91
N GLU A 99 11.65 -8.94 3.81
CA GLU A 99 10.88 -8.74 5.04
C GLU A 99 9.83 -7.63 4.88
N THR A 100 10.14 -6.60 4.09
CA THR A 100 9.38 -5.36 4.03
C THR A 100 8.78 -5.14 2.64
N GLU A 101 7.48 -4.81 2.59
CA GLU A 101 6.83 -4.36 1.35
C GLU A 101 7.23 -2.92 1.06
N VAL A 102 7.79 -2.72 -0.13
CA VAL A 102 8.28 -1.42 -0.62
C VAL A 102 7.50 -1.07 -1.86
N ILE A 103 7.09 0.19 -1.98
CA ILE A 103 6.30 0.72 -3.08
C ILE A 103 7.02 1.92 -3.68
N VAL A 104 6.87 2.12 -4.98
CA VAL A 104 7.36 3.33 -5.65
C VAL A 104 6.28 4.39 -5.57
N CYS A 105 6.65 5.60 -5.14
CA CYS A 105 5.73 6.73 -5.05
C CYS A 105 6.34 7.97 -5.69
N PRO A 106 5.52 8.79 -6.38
CA PRO A 106 6.01 10.04 -6.92
C PRO A 106 6.04 11.09 -5.80
N THR A 107 7.09 11.89 -5.80
CA THR A 107 7.14 13.21 -5.15
C THR A 107 6.88 14.28 -6.22
N GLU A 108 6.92 15.57 -5.85
CA GLU A 108 6.66 16.66 -6.80
C GLU A 108 7.56 16.59 -8.04
N ASP A 109 8.86 16.29 -7.87
CA ASP A 109 9.83 16.28 -8.97
C ASP A 109 10.55 14.93 -9.19
N SER A 110 10.49 14.02 -8.22
CA SER A 110 11.29 12.79 -8.24
C SER A 110 10.53 11.55 -7.75
N LEU A 111 11.07 10.38 -7.99
CA LEU A 111 10.58 9.13 -7.44
C LEU A 111 11.21 8.89 -6.07
N CYS A 112 10.44 8.32 -5.15
CA CYS A 112 10.96 7.77 -3.90
C CYS A 112 10.43 6.36 -3.67
N LEU A 113 11.18 5.60 -2.88
CA LEU A 113 10.72 4.32 -2.37
C LEU A 113 10.12 4.53 -1.00
N GLN A 114 8.94 3.99 -0.78
CA GLN A 114 8.24 4.07 0.48
C GLN A 114 8.04 2.69 1.06
N GLU A 115 8.25 2.55 2.36
CA GLU A 115 7.82 1.35 3.07
C GLU A 115 6.32 1.38 3.26
N LYS A 116 5.65 0.28 2.89
CA LYS A 116 4.28 0.04 3.32
C LYS A 116 4.31 -0.58 4.72
N ALA A 117 3.67 0.12 5.66
CA ALA A 117 3.61 -0.27 7.05
C ALA A 117 3.10 -1.71 7.25
N ALA A 118 3.84 -2.51 8.03
CA ALA A 118 3.53 -3.93 8.25
C ALA A 118 2.21 -4.18 9.01
N TRP A 119 1.76 -3.26 9.89
CA TRP A 119 0.45 -3.34 10.56
C TRP A 119 -0.73 -2.99 9.66
N LEU A 120 -0.49 -2.46 8.46
CA LEU A 120 -1.54 -2.18 7.49
C LEU A 120 -1.97 -3.43 6.71
N ARG A 121 -1.41 -4.61 7.05
CA ARG A 121 -1.84 -5.89 6.49
C ARG A 121 -3.33 -6.06 6.81
N ARG A 122 -4.17 -5.84 5.80
CA ARG A 122 -5.57 -6.21 5.84
C ARG A 122 -5.61 -7.71 6.11
N HIS A 123 -6.16 -8.12 7.23
CA HIS A 123 -6.59 -9.50 7.36
C HIS A 123 -7.75 -9.67 6.38
N SER A 124 -7.56 -10.47 5.32
CA SER A 124 -8.69 -10.90 4.51
C SER A 124 -9.78 -11.53 5.37
N ALA A 125 -11.01 -11.45 4.84
CA ALA A 125 -12.16 -12.10 5.45
C ALA A 125 -11.82 -13.56 5.82
N PRO A 126 -12.30 -14.06 6.98
CA PRO A 126 -12.01 -15.42 7.41
C PRO A 126 -12.43 -16.43 6.34
N GLY A 127 -11.45 -17.12 5.74
CA GLY A 127 -11.66 -18.10 4.67
C GLY A 127 -10.84 -17.86 3.40
N HIS A 128 -10.31 -16.65 3.16
CA HIS A 128 -9.35 -16.38 2.09
C HIS A 128 -7.93 -16.38 2.63
N ARG A 129 -7.09 -17.29 2.13
CA ARG A 129 -5.64 -17.17 2.32
C ARG A 129 -5.18 -16.02 1.43
N ASP A 130 -4.77 -14.91 2.04
CA ASP A 130 -4.00 -13.88 1.34
C ASP A 130 -2.67 -14.49 0.91
N SER A 131 -2.66 -15.05 -0.29
CA SER A 131 -1.41 -15.36 -0.95
C SER A 131 -0.76 -14.03 -1.31
N SER A 132 0.54 -13.90 -1.04
CA SER A 132 1.32 -12.72 -1.40
C SER A 132 2.38 -13.13 -2.41
N LEU A 133 2.49 -12.37 -3.50
CA LEU A 133 3.51 -12.55 -4.52
C LEU A 133 4.76 -11.75 -4.14
N CYS A 134 5.92 -12.41 -4.07
CA CYS A 134 7.22 -11.74 -3.97
C CYS A 134 7.64 -11.28 -5.37
N VAL A 135 7.50 -9.99 -5.64
CA VAL A 135 7.74 -9.43 -6.98
C VAL A 135 9.24 -9.42 -7.25
N LYS A 136 9.64 -9.98 -8.38
CA LYS A 136 11.03 -9.94 -8.88
C LYS A 136 11.21 -8.86 -9.93
N GLN A 137 10.19 -8.67 -10.77
CA GLN A 137 10.18 -7.69 -11.85
C GLN A 137 8.78 -7.09 -11.96
N SER A 138 8.70 -5.82 -12.34
CA SER A 138 7.42 -5.16 -12.62
C SER A 138 7.56 -4.21 -13.79
N VAL A 139 6.59 -4.20 -14.69
CA VAL A 139 6.61 -3.41 -15.93
C VAL A 139 5.43 -2.45 -15.94
N SER A 140 5.69 -1.19 -16.26
CA SER A 140 4.66 -0.17 -16.45
C SER A 140 3.65 -0.63 -17.51
N LEU A 141 2.39 -0.24 -17.38
CA LEU A 141 1.42 -0.34 -18.47
C LEU A 141 1.30 1.02 -19.18
N PRO A 142 1.07 1.04 -20.51
CA PRO A 142 0.83 2.29 -21.23
C PRO A 142 -0.49 2.94 -20.79
N PHE A 143 -0.75 4.18 -21.24
CA PHE A 143 -1.94 5.01 -20.97
C PHE A 143 -2.04 5.64 -19.58
N CYS A 144 -1.08 5.39 -18.71
CA CYS A 144 -1.07 5.96 -17.37
C CYS A 144 -0.03 7.08 -17.33
N LYS A 145 -0.49 8.34 -17.28
CA LYS A 145 0.41 9.47 -17.05
C LYS A 145 0.82 9.46 -15.58
N GLY A 146 2.07 9.07 -15.29
CA GLY A 146 2.60 8.93 -13.93
C GLY A 146 2.63 7.48 -13.43
N ILE A 147 2.60 7.28 -12.09
CA ILE A 147 2.61 5.94 -11.51
C ILE A 147 1.25 5.29 -11.72
N GLY A 148 1.21 4.38 -12.69
CA GLY A 148 0.02 3.64 -13.06
C GLY A 148 0.08 2.17 -12.67
N PRO A 149 -0.98 1.41 -13.00
CA PRO A 149 -0.98 -0.04 -12.90
C PRO A 149 0.20 -0.66 -13.64
N VAL A 150 0.72 -1.73 -13.05
CA VAL A 150 1.89 -2.45 -13.53
C VAL A 150 1.57 -3.94 -13.64
N LEU A 151 2.28 -4.62 -14.53
CA LEU A 151 2.34 -6.08 -14.55
C LEU A 151 3.54 -6.55 -13.74
N CYS A 152 3.28 -7.27 -12.66
CA CYS A 152 4.30 -7.86 -11.80
C CYS A 152 4.55 -9.33 -12.17
N ALA A 153 5.81 -9.71 -12.19
CA ALA A 153 6.27 -11.10 -12.25
C ALA A 153 7.07 -11.41 -10.99
N GLY A 154 6.79 -12.57 -10.39
CA GLY A 154 7.45 -12.96 -9.16
C GLY A 154 7.23 -14.41 -8.80
N THR A 155 7.57 -14.74 -7.56
CA THR A 155 7.39 -16.10 -7.05
C THR A 155 6.48 -16.15 -5.83
N MET A 156 5.76 -17.26 -5.72
CA MET A 156 4.75 -17.50 -4.69
C MET A 156 5.01 -18.83 -3.97
N GLY A 157 4.92 -18.79 -2.63
CA GLY A 157 4.94 -19.98 -1.78
C GLY A 157 6.30 -20.71 -1.70
N LEU A 158 6.31 -21.86 -1.02
CA LEU A 158 7.52 -22.68 -0.81
C LEU A 158 7.98 -23.44 -2.07
N LYS A 159 7.09 -23.59 -3.06
CA LYS A 159 7.38 -24.26 -4.34
C LYS A 159 8.00 -23.33 -5.39
N ASP A 160 8.19 -22.06 -5.05
CA ASP A 160 8.71 -21.01 -5.93
C ASP A 160 7.96 -20.95 -7.27
N GLU A 161 6.64 -21.11 -7.21
CA GLU A 161 5.78 -21.05 -8.39
C GLU A 161 5.83 -19.66 -8.98
N THR A 162 5.98 -19.57 -10.29
CA THR A 162 6.11 -18.30 -10.98
C THR A 162 4.74 -17.74 -11.34
N VAL A 163 4.48 -16.50 -10.93
CA VAL A 163 3.15 -15.89 -11.01
C VAL A 163 3.25 -14.52 -11.65
N LEU A 164 2.27 -14.24 -12.52
CA LEU A 164 1.99 -12.91 -13.05
C LEU A 164 0.78 -12.32 -12.33
N ALA A 165 0.89 -11.06 -11.91
CA ALA A 165 -0.19 -10.36 -11.22
C ALA A 165 -0.23 -8.89 -11.61
N PHE A 166 -1.41 -8.29 -11.59
CA PHE A 166 -1.53 -6.83 -11.69
C PHE A 166 -1.37 -6.17 -10.33
N ALA A 167 -0.67 -5.04 -10.30
CA ALA A 167 -0.59 -4.15 -9.14
C ALA A 167 -0.93 -2.72 -9.55
N ALA A 168 -1.39 -1.91 -8.59
CA ALA A 168 -1.71 -0.49 -8.83
C ALA A 168 -0.48 0.39 -9.06
N TYR A 169 0.69 -0.07 -8.62
CA TYR A 169 1.96 0.64 -8.69
C TYR A 169 3.11 -0.36 -8.59
N HIS A 170 4.32 0.05 -8.98
CA HIS A 170 5.53 -0.73 -8.79
C HIS A 170 5.74 -1.02 -7.30
N CYS A 171 5.86 -2.29 -6.94
CA CYS A 171 6.03 -2.73 -5.55
C CYS A 171 6.85 -4.03 -5.45
N SER A 172 7.49 -4.26 -4.30
CA SER A 172 8.25 -5.48 -4.01
C SER A 172 7.37 -6.68 -3.64
N ARG A 173 6.14 -6.43 -3.20
CA ARG A 173 5.17 -7.45 -2.83
C ARG A 173 3.77 -7.00 -3.19
N VAL A 174 2.96 -7.91 -3.71
CA VAL A 174 1.55 -7.64 -4.04
C VAL A 174 0.67 -8.71 -3.43
N VAL A 175 -0.45 -8.28 -2.85
CA VAL A 175 -1.52 -9.17 -2.38
C VAL A 175 -2.32 -9.63 -3.60
N ILE A 176 -2.46 -10.93 -3.74
CA ILE A 176 -3.08 -11.52 -4.92
C ILE A 176 -4.48 -12.07 -4.64
N THR A 177 -5.30 -12.02 -5.66
CA THR A 177 -6.67 -12.54 -5.71
C THR A 177 -6.82 -13.38 -6.98
N ASP A 178 -7.82 -14.26 -7.02
CA ASP A 178 -8.02 -15.14 -8.18
C ASP A 178 -8.34 -14.35 -9.48
N SER A 179 -8.88 -13.14 -9.35
CA SER A 179 -9.24 -12.28 -10.49
C SER A 179 -8.05 -11.56 -11.12
N ASN A 180 -6.98 -11.29 -10.36
CA ASN A 180 -5.84 -10.49 -10.81
C ASN A 180 -4.54 -11.28 -11.01
N THR A 181 -4.61 -12.62 -11.01
CA THR A 181 -3.43 -13.49 -11.10
C THR A 181 -3.48 -14.55 -12.18
N PHE A 182 -2.28 -14.95 -12.61
CA PHE A 182 -2.06 -16.09 -13.48
C PHE A 182 -0.78 -16.82 -13.04
N ILE A 183 -0.93 -18.08 -12.62
CA ILE A 183 0.19 -18.97 -12.30
C ILE A 183 0.68 -19.60 -13.60
N THR A 184 1.97 -19.45 -13.89
CA THR A 184 2.55 -19.96 -15.13
C THR A 184 2.85 -21.45 -15.03
N SER A 185 2.86 -22.14 -16.17
CA SER A 185 3.31 -23.54 -16.27
C SER A 185 4.81 -23.67 -16.52
N VAL A 186 5.53 -22.56 -16.66
CA VAL A 186 6.96 -22.54 -17.01
C VAL A 186 7.78 -22.47 -15.71
N PRO A 187 8.71 -23.41 -15.48
CA PRO A 187 9.56 -23.36 -14.30
C PRO A 187 10.62 -22.26 -14.44
N GLY A 188 10.82 -21.47 -13.37
CA GLY A 188 11.89 -20.47 -13.27
C GLY A 188 11.46 -19.04 -13.60
N PRO A 189 12.37 -18.06 -13.41
CA PRO A 189 12.06 -16.64 -13.53
C PRO A 189 11.70 -16.29 -14.97
N ILE A 190 10.65 -15.47 -15.14
CA ILE A 190 10.24 -14.98 -16.46
C ILE A 190 11.32 -14.04 -17.01
N PRO A 191 11.81 -14.27 -18.25
CA PRO A 191 12.71 -13.33 -18.91
C PRO A 191 12.03 -11.96 -19.14
N ASN A 192 12.79 -10.88 -18.95
CA ASN A 192 12.34 -9.49 -19.16
C ASN A 192 11.65 -9.29 -20.52
N ALA A 193 12.22 -9.84 -21.58
CA ALA A 193 11.67 -9.76 -22.94
C ALA A 193 10.27 -10.39 -23.08
N ILE A 194 10.02 -11.50 -22.38
CA ILE A 194 8.71 -12.18 -22.39
C ILE A 194 7.71 -11.39 -21.55
N LEU A 195 8.14 -10.83 -20.42
CA LEU A 195 7.28 -10.01 -19.58
C LEU A 195 6.79 -8.77 -20.33
N VAL A 196 7.70 -8.04 -20.99
CA VAL A 196 7.35 -6.87 -21.81
C VAL A 196 6.50 -7.28 -23.01
N ALA A 197 6.83 -8.37 -23.73
CA ALA A 197 5.99 -8.87 -24.80
C ALA A 197 4.57 -9.24 -24.32
N THR A 198 4.44 -9.79 -23.11
CA THR A 198 3.14 -10.08 -22.48
C THR A 198 2.34 -8.79 -22.30
N THR A 199 2.97 -7.70 -21.84
CA THR A 199 2.30 -6.39 -21.78
C THR A 199 1.90 -5.87 -23.16
N HIS A 200 2.75 -6.00 -24.20
CA HIS A 200 2.41 -5.62 -25.57
C HIS A 200 1.15 -6.35 -26.07
N HIS A 201 1.11 -7.68 -25.91
CA HIS A 201 -0.05 -8.49 -26.31
C HIS A 201 -1.31 -8.16 -25.51
N LEU A 202 -1.16 -7.87 -24.22
CA LEU A 202 -2.24 -7.49 -23.32
C LEU A 202 -2.88 -6.17 -23.78
N VAL A 203 -2.05 -5.16 -23.95
CA VAL A 203 -2.44 -3.82 -24.39
C VAL A 203 -3.06 -3.88 -25.78
N ALA A 204 -2.42 -4.56 -26.73
CA ALA A 204 -2.94 -4.70 -28.08
C ALA A 204 -4.31 -5.38 -28.13
N THR A 205 -4.53 -6.42 -27.31
CA THR A 205 -5.83 -7.11 -27.24
C THR A 205 -6.92 -6.20 -26.71
N ARG A 206 -6.62 -5.38 -25.70
CA ARG A 206 -7.56 -4.42 -25.10
C ARG A 206 -7.82 -3.21 -26.00
N LEU A 207 -6.78 -2.68 -26.63
CA LEU A 207 -6.89 -1.64 -27.65
C LEU A 207 -7.80 -2.11 -28.78
N HIS A 208 -7.54 -3.31 -29.30
CA HIS A 208 -8.34 -3.87 -30.38
C HIS A 208 -9.83 -3.97 -30.02
N SER A 209 -10.17 -4.55 -28.87
CA SER A 209 -11.57 -4.72 -28.47
C SER A 209 -12.30 -3.38 -28.29
N ARG A 210 -11.62 -2.37 -27.75
CA ARG A 210 -12.20 -1.03 -27.58
C ARG A 210 -12.33 -0.29 -28.91
N LEU A 211 -11.31 -0.34 -29.76
CA LEU A 211 -11.33 0.32 -31.06
C LEU A 211 -12.39 -0.29 -31.98
N CYS A 212 -12.59 -1.62 -31.96
CA CYS A 212 -13.67 -2.28 -32.69
C CYS A 212 -15.07 -1.87 -32.19
N ALA A 213 -15.21 -1.48 -30.92
CA ALA A 213 -16.49 -1.01 -30.38
C ALA A 213 -16.84 0.43 -30.80
N ILE A 214 -15.84 1.25 -31.15
CA ILE A 214 -16.00 2.69 -31.40
C ILE A 214 -15.82 3.06 -32.88
N SER A 215 -15.00 2.31 -33.61
CA SER A 215 -14.59 2.60 -34.98
C SER A 215 -15.47 1.91 -36.01
N SER A 216 -15.82 2.62 -37.09
CA SER A 216 -16.42 2.01 -38.28
C SER A 216 -15.33 1.43 -39.20
N ARG A 217 -15.67 0.50 -40.09
CA ARG A 217 -14.70 -0.19 -40.98
C ARG A 217 -13.86 0.75 -41.87
N ASN A 218 -14.24 2.02 -42.02
CA ASN A 218 -13.55 2.99 -42.87
C ASN A 218 -12.72 4.03 -42.12
N ASP A 219 -12.87 4.15 -40.80
CA ASP A 219 -12.14 5.14 -40.01
C ASP A 219 -10.66 4.72 -39.86
N ALA A 220 -9.74 5.66 -40.04
CA ALA A 220 -8.33 5.47 -39.71
C ALA A 220 -8.07 5.93 -38.27
N ILE A 221 -7.23 5.18 -37.57
CA ILE A 221 -6.88 5.42 -36.16
C ILE A 221 -5.39 5.72 -36.09
N LEU A 222 -5.03 6.86 -35.52
CA LEU A 222 -3.66 7.25 -35.27
C LEU A 222 -3.19 6.69 -33.94
N ILE A 223 -2.06 5.99 -33.92
CA ILE A 223 -1.39 5.52 -32.72
C ILE A 223 -0.06 6.25 -32.61
N TYR A 224 0.07 7.06 -31.57
CA TYR A 224 1.24 7.92 -31.32
C TYR A 224 2.11 7.33 -30.20
N GLY A 225 3.43 7.31 -30.38
CA GLY A 225 4.39 6.89 -29.35
C GLY A 225 4.46 5.38 -29.11
N ALA A 226 4.09 4.55 -30.09
CA ALA A 226 4.21 3.09 -29.99
C ALA A 226 5.65 2.62 -30.27
N THR A 227 6.17 1.71 -29.45
CA THR A 227 7.45 1.02 -29.73
C THR A 227 7.34 0.11 -30.96
N SER A 228 8.47 -0.19 -31.60
CA SER A 228 8.56 -1.09 -32.76
C SER A 228 7.91 -2.46 -32.50
N ASP A 229 8.19 -3.05 -31.34
CA ASP A 229 7.62 -4.33 -30.90
C ASP A 229 6.09 -4.22 -30.72
N MET A 230 5.59 -3.14 -30.10
CA MET A 230 4.16 -2.90 -29.95
C MET A 230 3.47 -2.76 -31.31
N ILE A 231 4.08 -2.04 -32.26
CA ILE A 231 3.55 -1.87 -33.62
C ILE A 231 3.39 -3.24 -34.31
N ALA A 232 4.38 -4.13 -34.19
CA ALA A 232 4.29 -5.48 -34.75
C ALA A 232 3.12 -6.28 -34.16
N VAL A 233 2.93 -6.21 -32.84
CA VAL A 233 1.81 -6.88 -32.15
C VAL A 233 0.45 -6.27 -32.54
N LEU A 234 0.36 -4.95 -32.66
CA LEU A 234 -0.88 -4.29 -33.09
C LEU A 234 -1.26 -4.62 -34.53
N ARG A 235 -0.28 -4.67 -35.45
CA ARG A 235 -0.50 -5.06 -36.85
C ARG A 235 -1.02 -6.49 -36.98
N THR A 236 -0.53 -7.42 -36.15
CA THR A 236 -0.94 -8.83 -36.19
C THR A 236 -2.33 -9.05 -35.56
N LYS A 237 -2.63 -8.42 -34.42
CA LYS A 237 -3.90 -8.60 -33.72
C LYS A 237 -5.06 -7.78 -34.26
N SER A 238 -4.78 -6.66 -34.94
CA SER A 238 -5.83 -5.75 -35.42
C SER A 238 -6.12 -5.86 -36.91
N SER A 239 -6.17 -7.09 -37.43
CA SER A 239 -6.56 -7.38 -38.82
C SER A 239 -8.03 -6.96 -39.06
N GLY A 240 -8.21 -5.76 -39.60
CA GLY A 240 -9.53 -5.17 -39.84
C GLY A 240 -9.64 -3.69 -39.49
N LEU A 241 -8.68 -3.15 -38.73
CA LEU A 241 -8.58 -1.71 -38.44
C LEU A 241 -7.50 -1.05 -39.31
N LYS A 242 -7.76 0.17 -39.80
CA LYS A 242 -6.76 0.98 -40.51
C LYS A 242 -5.92 1.76 -39.49
N LEU A 243 -4.83 1.16 -39.03
CA LEU A 243 -3.93 1.78 -38.05
C LEU A 243 -2.83 2.57 -38.77
N VAL A 244 -2.63 3.83 -38.35
CA VAL A 244 -1.53 4.70 -38.77
C VAL A 244 -0.66 4.95 -37.55
N PHE A 245 0.66 4.78 -37.69
CA PHE A 245 1.60 4.92 -36.58
C PHE A 245 2.41 6.20 -36.73
N ALA A 246 2.64 6.90 -35.62
CA ALA A 246 3.48 8.08 -35.59
C ALA A 246 4.33 8.16 -34.33
N THR A 247 5.47 8.84 -34.43
CA THR A 247 6.38 9.07 -33.32
C THR A 247 7.06 10.43 -33.46
N SER A 248 7.54 10.97 -32.35
CA SER A 248 8.37 12.18 -32.30
C SER A 248 9.80 11.91 -31.86
N GLU A 249 10.13 10.65 -31.59
CA GLU A 249 11.48 10.20 -31.35
C GLU A 249 12.02 9.55 -32.64
N GLU A 250 12.98 10.21 -33.28
CA GLU A 250 13.55 9.76 -34.57
C GLU A 250 14.31 8.44 -34.42
N GLU A 251 14.94 8.24 -33.26
CA GLU A 251 15.69 7.01 -32.90
C GLU A 251 14.79 5.78 -32.77
N GLU A 252 13.52 5.97 -32.40
CA GLU A 252 12.54 4.90 -32.19
C GLU A 252 11.61 4.67 -33.39
N MET A 253 11.90 5.30 -34.53
CA MET A 253 11.03 5.27 -35.70
C MET A 253 11.02 3.87 -36.35
N ALA A 254 9.95 3.12 -36.11
CA ALA A 254 9.73 1.83 -36.75
C ALA A 254 9.34 1.98 -38.23
N GLN A 255 9.63 0.96 -39.03
CA GLN A 255 9.35 0.96 -40.48
C GLN A 255 7.85 1.14 -40.78
N GLY A 256 7.53 2.21 -41.52
CA GLY A 256 6.17 2.62 -41.85
C GLY A 256 5.48 3.52 -40.80
N SER A 257 6.23 4.05 -39.82
CA SER A 257 5.76 5.10 -38.92
C SER A 257 6.06 6.48 -39.49
N ILE A 258 5.21 7.46 -39.17
CA ILE A 258 5.35 8.84 -39.61
C ILE A 258 6.03 9.66 -38.50
N PHE A 259 7.10 10.36 -38.83
CA PHE A 259 7.79 11.25 -37.90
C PHE A 259 7.03 12.59 -37.75
N ILE A 260 6.76 12.98 -36.51
CA ILE A 260 6.23 14.30 -36.15
C ILE A 260 7.29 15.05 -35.38
N HIS A 261 7.73 16.20 -35.87
CA HIS A 261 8.65 17.04 -35.12
C HIS A 261 7.99 17.59 -33.84
N LYS A 262 8.69 17.59 -32.69
CA LYS A 262 8.20 18.03 -31.35
C LYS A 262 7.54 19.42 -31.31
N ARG A 263 7.86 20.28 -32.29
CA ARG A 263 7.31 21.64 -32.44
C ARG A 263 6.39 21.81 -33.66
N ALA A 264 5.90 20.73 -34.25
CA ALA A 264 5.05 20.78 -35.44
C ALA A 264 3.74 21.52 -35.15
N SER A 265 3.34 22.41 -36.07
CA SER A 265 2.05 23.10 -35.97
C SER A 265 0.89 22.14 -36.28
N ALA A 266 -0.31 22.43 -35.76
CA ALA A 266 -1.52 21.66 -36.08
C ALA A 266 -1.76 21.53 -37.60
N ARG A 267 -1.42 22.57 -38.37
CA ARG A 267 -1.48 22.56 -39.84
C ARG A 267 -0.48 21.57 -40.45
N SER A 268 0.76 21.56 -39.96
CA SER A 268 1.80 20.62 -40.41
C SER A 268 1.42 19.18 -40.12
N ILE A 269 0.89 18.92 -38.91
CA ILE A 269 0.40 17.59 -38.49
C ILE A 269 -0.72 17.13 -39.43
N ARG A 270 -1.72 17.97 -39.73
CA ARG A 270 -2.81 17.63 -40.68
C ARG A 270 -2.32 17.30 -42.09
N LEU A 271 -1.21 17.89 -42.55
CA LEU A 271 -0.67 17.65 -43.88
C LEU A 271 0.16 16.37 -43.97
N LEU A 272 0.73 15.89 -42.86
CA LEU A 272 1.52 14.66 -42.80
C LEU A 272 0.66 13.39 -42.91
N PHE A 273 -0.60 13.46 -42.48
CA PHE A 273 -1.44 12.28 -42.36
C PHE A 273 -2.43 12.09 -43.51
N PRO A 274 -2.76 10.84 -43.87
CA PRO A 274 -3.85 10.55 -44.80
C PRO A 274 -5.19 11.12 -44.30
N ARG A 275 -6.07 11.51 -45.23
CA ARG A 275 -7.44 11.91 -44.89
C ARG A 275 -8.22 10.73 -44.30
N GLY A 276 -9.06 10.99 -43.31
CA GLY A 276 -9.94 9.97 -42.69
C GLY A 276 -9.47 9.46 -41.33
N ILE A 277 -8.42 10.06 -40.74
CA ILE A 277 -8.09 9.84 -39.33
C ILE A 277 -9.15 10.54 -38.46
N ARG A 278 -9.80 9.77 -37.60
CA ARG A 278 -10.82 10.29 -36.68
C ARG A 278 -10.39 10.20 -35.22
N TYR A 279 -9.76 9.08 -34.86
CA TYR A 279 -9.38 8.78 -33.49
C TYR A 279 -7.87 8.81 -33.32
N VAL A 280 -7.42 9.25 -32.14
CA VAL A 280 -6.02 9.17 -31.72
C VAL A 280 -5.88 8.39 -30.42
N VAL A 281 -4.88 7.49 -30.39
CA VAL A 281 -4.45 6.73 -29.22
C VAL A 281 -3.04 7.18 -28.89
N ASP A 282 -2.88 7.78 -27.72
CA ASP A 282 -1.58 8.17 -27.21
C ASP A 282 -0.99 7.06 -26.33
N LEU A 283 0.13 6.51 -26.77
CA LEU A 283 0.95 5.54 -26.02
C LEU A 283 2.23 6.19 -25.46
N SER A 284 2.48 7.46 -25.78
CA SER A 284 3.65 8.17 -25.28
C SER A 284 3.52 8.41 -23.78
N TYR A 285 4.67 8.46 -23.11
CA TYR A 285 4.74 8.72 -21.67
C TYR A 285 5.29 10.13 -21.36
N ALA A 286 5.63 10.91 -22.38
CA ALA A 286 6.28 12.20 -22.21
C ALA A 286 5.30 13.24 -21.61
N THR A 287 5.61 13.74 -20.42
CA THR A 287 4.75 14.67 -19.65
C THR A 287 4.70 16.09 -20.23
N ASN A 288 5.64 16.44 -21.11
CA ASN A 288 5.77 17.78 -21.69
C ASN A 288 5.56 17.80 -23.21
N ASP A 289 4.73 16.91 -23.73
CA ASP A 289 4.52 16.84 -25.16
C ASP A 289 3.46 17.84 -25.63
N THR A 290 3.91 18.98 -26.18
CA THR A 290 3.01 19.92 -26.85
C THR A 290 2.22 19.24 -27.97
N ILE A 291 2.73 18.13 -28.53
CA ILE A 291 2.05 17.35 -29.56
C ILE A 291 0.78 16.73 -29.03
N GLU A 292 0.74 16.23 -27.80
CA GLU A 292 -0.48 15.61 -27.28
C GLU A 292 -1.66 16.60 -27.32
N SER A 293 -1.44 17.82 -26.81
CA SER A 293 -2.46 18.87 -26.85
C SER A 293 -2.95 19.18 -28.27
N ARG A 294 -2.04 19.09 -29.26
CA ARG A 294 -2.36 19.31 -30.68
C ARG A 294 -3.07 18.12 -31.30
N LEU A 295 -2.73 16.90 -30.92
CA LEU A 295 -3.41 15.69 -31.40
C LEU A 295 -4.85 15.64 -30.90
N VAL A 296 -5.08 16.03 -29.64
CA VAL A 296 -6.42 16.13 -29.04
C VAL A 296 -7.24 17.27 -29.66
N GLU A 297 -6.60 18.38 -30.06
CA GLU A 297 -7.27 19.46 -30.82
C GLU A 297 -7.72 18.98 -32.22
N LEU A 298 -6.96 18.05 -32.83
CA LEU A 298 -7.15 17.62 -34.21
C LEU A 298 -8.05 16.40 -34.37
N TYR A 299 -8.04 15.49 -33.39
CA TYR A 299 -8.67 14.17 -33.46
C TYR A 299 -9.32 13.81 -32.11
N GLU A 300 -10.31 12.93 -32.16
CA GLU A 300 -11.01 12.47 -30.95
C GLU A 300 -10.11 11.50 -30.16
N GLN A 301 -9.76 11.86 -28.92
CA GLN A 301 -8.86 11.06 -28.09
C GLN A 301 -9.58 9.84 -27.51
N VAL A 302 -9.00 8.66 -27.73
CA VAL A 302 -9.49 7.43 -27.09
C VAL A 302 -8.72 7.23 -25.79
N THR A 303 -9.35 7.57 -24.68
CA THR A 303 -8.78 7.35 -23.35
C THR A 303 -8.99 5.91 -22.90
N PHE A 304 -7.94 5.31 -22.34
CA PHE A 304 -7.99 4.00 -21.71
C PHE A 304 -7.70 4.16 -20.22
N SER A 305 -8.65 3.77 -19.38
CA SER A 305 -8.38 3.49 -17.98
C SER A 305 -8.28 1.98 -17.83
N VAL A 306 -7.12 1.48 -17.41
CA VAL A 306 -7.02 0.10 -16.92
C VAL A 306 -7.66 0.10 -15.54
N ASP A 307 -8.99 -0.05 -15.51
CA ASP A 307 -9.71 -0.15 -14.26
C ASP A 307 -9.40 -1.51 -13.63
N LEU A 308 -8.46 -1.53 -12.68
CA LEU A 308 -8.08 -2.72 -11.91
C LEU A 308 -9.29 -3.33 -11.16
N ALA A 309 -10.32 -2.53 -10.85
CA ALA A 309 -11.53 -2.99 -10.16
C ALA A 309 -12.53 -3.68 -11.10
N GLY A 310 -12.49 -3.40 -12.41
CA GLY A 310 -13.36 -3.98 -13.43
C GLY A 310 -12.87 -5.32 -14.01
N VAL A 311 -11.80 -5.89 -13.45
CA VAL A 311 -11.11 -7.07 -13.97
C VAL A 311 -11.82 -8.35 -13.53
N LEU A 312 -13.01 -8.60 -14.05
CA LEU A 312 -13.70 -9.89 -13.90
C LEU A 312 -13.08 -11.00 -14.78
N ASP A 313 -12.17 -10.68 -15.71
CA ASP A 313 -11.53 -11.61 -16.66
C ASP A 313 -9.98 -11.44 -16.77
N GLY A 314 -9.32 -10.95 -15.74
CA GLY A 314 -7.88 -10.62 -15.79
C GLY A 314 -6.98 -11.83 -16.01
N SER A 315 -7.27 -12.90 -15.29
CA SER A 315 -6.50 -14.15 -15.31
C SER A 315 -6.49 -14.81 -16.70
N ASP A 316 -7.64 -14.89 -17.37
CA ASP A 316 -7.75 -15.47 -18.71
C ASP A 316 -7.10 -14.61 -19.79
N LEU A 317 -7.19 -13.29 -19.66
CA LEU A 317 -6.54 -12.38 -20.59
C LEU A 317 -5.02 -12.40 -20.41
N LEU A 318 -4.53 -12.47 -19.17
CA LEU A 318 -3.11 -12.66 -18.86
C LEU A 318 -2.60 -13.99 -19.44
N ARG A 319 -3.34 -15.09 -19.24
CA ARG A 319 -3.01 -16.40 -19.80
C ARG A 319 -2.84 -16.34 -21.30
N LYS A 320 -3.81 -15.78 -22.03
CA LYS A 320 -3.78 -15.64 -23.49
C LYS A 320 -2.60 -14.77 -23.96
N ALA A 321 -2.38 -13.63 -23.29
CA ALA A 321 -1.29 -12.71 -23.62
C ALA A 321 0.08 -13.37 -23.40
N PHE A 322 0.26 -14.11 -22.30
CA PHE A 322 1.50 -14.82 -21.99
C PHE A 322 1.78 -15.94 -22.99
N SER A 323 0.76 -16.70 -23.39
CA SER A 323 0.90 -17.74 -24.43
C SER A 323 1.30 -17.14 -25.79
N SER A 324 0.75 -15.98 -26.16
CA SER A 324 1.16 -15.26 -27.38
C SER A 324 2.58 -14.70 -27.28
N ALA A 325 2.96 -14.17 -26.11
CA ALA A 325 4.30 -13.63 -25.85
C ALA A 325 5.39 -14.69 -25.87
N SER A 326 5.05 -15.95 -25.56
CA SER A 326 6.01 -17.07 -25.65
C SER A 326 6.53 -17.30 -27.07
N GLN A 327 5.84 -16.78 -28.09
CA GLN A 327 6.20 -16.89 -29.50
C GLN A 327 6.85 -15.60 -30.05
N SER A 328 6.93 -14.53 -29.24
CA SER A 328 7.46 -13.22 -29.65
C SER A 328 8.22 -12.55 -28.51
N THR A 329 9.50 -12.27 -28.70
CA THR A 329 10.31 -11.57 -27.69
C THR A 329 10.34 -10.06 -27.96
N ALA A 330 10.17 -9.26 -26.91
CA ALA A 330 10.43 -7.82 -27.00
C ALA A 330 11.94 -7.55 -26.97
N SER A 331 12.38 -6.56 -27.74
CA SER A 331 13.76 -6.12 -27.88
C SER A 331 14.00 -4.72 -27.31
N THR A 332 12.95 -3.88 -27.22
CA THR A 332 13.05 -2.50 -26.75
C THR A 332 12.39 -2.33 -25.38
N PHE A 333 13.20 -2.15 -24.33
CA PHE A 333 12.75 -1.81 -22.98
C PHE A 333 13.93 -1.30 -22.14
N SER A 334 13.63 -0.55 -21.07
CA SER A 334 14.63 -0.12 -20.09
C SER A 334 14.52 -0.96 -18.82
N ILE A 335 15.63 -1.15 -18.10
CA ILE A 335 15.64 -1.82 -16.79
C ILE A 335 16.23 -0.86 -15.78
N ILE A 336 15.49 -0.62 -14.70
CA ILE A 336 15.93 0.20 -13.57
C ILE A 336 15.92 -0.69 -12.31
N PRO A 337 17.07 -0.92 -11.66
CA PRO A 337 17.10 -1.55 -10.35
C PRO A 337 16.31 -0.72 -9.34
N ALA A 338 15.52 -1.38 -8.47
CA ALA A 338 14.69 -0.67 -7.50
C ALA A 338 15.49 0.34 -6.66
N ARG A 339 16.73 0.00 -6.31
CA ARG A 339 17.63 0.85 -5.51
C ARG A 339 18.06 2.15 -6.19
N ASP A 340 17.97 2.22 -7.52
CA ASP A 340 18.38 3.38 -8.32
C ASP A 340 17.18 4.29 -8.65
N LEU A 341 15.96 3.91 -8.24
CA LEU A 341 14.76 4.72 -8.44
C LEU A 341 14.74 6.03 -7.65
N PRO A 342 15.19 6.10 -6.38
CA PRO A 342 15.15 7.34 -5.62
C PRO A 342 15.88 8.49 -6.35
N GLY A 343 15.18 9.60 -6.58
CA GLY A 343 15.73 10.79 -7.24
C GLY A 343 15.55 10.85 -8.76
N LEU A 344 15.13 9.77 -9.41
CA LEU A 344 14.81 9.79 -10.85
C LEU A 344 13.49 10.54 -11.11
N SER A 345 13.36 11.14 -12.29
CA SER A 345 12.10 11.76 -12.72
C SER A 345 11.02 10.67 -12.90
N PRO A 346 9.75 10.94 -12.57
CA PRO A 346 8.64 10.03 -12.87
C PRO A 346 8.60 9.60 -14.35
N ALA A 347 9.06 10.45 -15.27
CA ALA A 347 9.17 10.14 -16.70
C ALA A 347 10.04 8.90 -17.01
N SER A 348 11.01 8.58 -16.15
CA SER A 348 11.89 7.41 -16.31
C SER A 348 11.14 6.07 -16.20
N LEU A 349 9.96 6.05 -15.56
CA LEU A 349 9.09 4.87 -15.48
C LEU A 349 8.15 4.74 -16.70
N GLY A 350 8.46 5.44 -17.78
CA GLY A 350 7.67 5.38 -19.00
C GLY A 350 7.58 4.00 -19.62
N TYR A 351 6.50 3.75 -20.34
CA TYR A 351 6.32 2.47 -21.00
C TYR A 351 7.31 2.30 -22.17
N PRO A 352 8.03 1.17 -22.32
CA PRO A 352 8.09 -0.02 -21.46
C PRO A 352 9.34 -0.07 -20.55
N THR A 353 9.24 0.45 -19.32
CA THR A 353 10.28 0.35 -18.28
C THR A 353 10.00 -0.81 -17.32
N ILE A 354 11.05 -1.58 -17.01
CA ILE A 354 11.06 -2.65 -16.02
C ILE A 354 11.74 -2.18 -14.75
N VAL A 355 11.07 -2.29 -13.61
CA VAL A 355 11.70 -2.18 -12.29
C VAL A 355 12.12 -3.56 -11.81
N ASN A 356 13.43 -3.72 -11.55
CA ASN A 356 14.01 -4.95 -11.03
C ASN A 356 14.08 -4.93 -9.49
N TRP A 357 13.34 -5.83 -8.86
CA TRP A 357 13.21 -5.99 -7.42
C TRP A 357 14.10 -7.10 -6.85
N ALA A 358 14.87 -7.82 -7.67
CA ALA A 358 15.74 -8.92 -7.25
C ALA A 358 17.03 -8.48 -6.53
N SER A 359 17.03 -7.31 -5.88
CA SER A 359 18.17 -6.78 -5.15
C SER A 359 18.44 -7.59 -3.87
N THR A 360 19.70 -7.97 -3.63
CA THR A 360 20.12 -8.78 -2.48
C THR A 360 20.52 -7.97 -1.24
N GLY A 361 20.64 -6.64 -1.37
CA GLY A 361 21.03 -5.73 -0.28
C GLY A 361 19.86 -4.96 0.34
N SER A 362 20.17 -4.21 1.40
CA SER A 362 19.25 -3.21 1.92
C SER A 362 19.07 -2.06 0.93
N ILE A 363 17.86 -1.49 0.93
CA ILE A 363 17.49 -0.36 0.08
C ILE A 363 16.98 0.76 0.98
N PRO A 364 17.43 2.01 0.76
CA PRO A 364 16.90 3.15 1.51
C PRO A 364 15.47 3.43 1.09
N VAL A 365 14.58 3.51 2.06
CA VAL A 365 13.17 3.85 1.88
C VAL A 365 12.81 5.03 2.75
N THR A 366 11.94 5.88 2.25
CA THR A 366 11.33 6.97 3.01
C THR A 366 10.22 6.41 3.91
N VAL A 367 10.31 6.72 5.19
CA VAL A 367 9.31 6.37 6.20
C VAL A 367 8.11 7.29 6.05
N GLN A 368 6.91 6.70 5.95
CA GLN A 368 5.67 7.45 5.86
C GLN A 368 4.93 7.52 7.20
N PRO A 369 4.23 8.65 7.45
CA PRO A 369 3.42 8.79 8.64
C PRO A 369 2.22 7.85 8.59
N ILE A 370 1.63 7.60 9.74
CA ILE A 370 0.37 6.86 9.81
C ILE A 370 -0.72 7.78 9.27
N ASN A 371 -1.13 7.54 8.02
CA ASN A 371 -2.16 8.32 7.35
C ASN A 371 -3.58 7.77 7.62
N GLY A 372 -3.72 6.68 8.37
CA GLY A 372 -5.01 6.07 8.74
C GLY A 372 -5.64 5.17 7.68
N GLY A 373 -5.21 5.28 6.42
CA GLY A 373 -5.77 4.56 5.29
C GLY A 373 -5.71 3.04 5.47
N GLY A 374 -6.84 2.36 5.33
CA GLY A 374 -6.92 0.90 5.44
C GLY A 374 -6.82 0.34 6.87
N LEU A 375 -6.78 1.20 7.91
CA LEU A 375 -6.91 0.77 9.30
C LEU A 375 -8.35 0.38 9.66
N PHE A 376 -9.32 0.99 8.97
CA PHE A 376 -10.73 0.82 9.25
C PHE A 376 -11.46 0.16 8.09
N SER A 377 -12.46 -0.66 8.44
CA SER A 377 -13.36 -1.32 7.49
C SER A 377 -14.70 -0.61 7.52
N ALA A 378 -15.22 -0.32 6.32
CA ALA A 378 -16.55 0.23 6.14
C ALA A 378 -17.67 -0.77 6.48
N GLU A 379 -17.34 -2.03 6.76
CA GLU A 379 -18.28 -3.12 7.09
C GLU A 379 -18.21 -3.55 8.56
N LYS A 380 -17.53 -2.77 9.41
CA LYS A 380 -17.34 -3.08 10.82
C LYS A 380 -17.74 -1.91 11.71
N THR A 381 -18.07 -2.25 12.94
CA THR A 381 -18.48 -1.28 13.97
C THR A 381 -17.35 -1.03 14.96
N TYR A 382 -17.13 0.24 15.31
CA TYR A 382 -16.14 0.68 16.28
C TYR A 382 -16.82 1.27 17.52
N LEU A 383 -16.64 0.62 18.67
CA LEU A 383 -17.25 1.00 19.94
C LEU A 383 -16.33 1.93 20.75
N MET A 384 -16.79 3.14 21.00
CA MET A 384 -16.06 4.20 21.66
C MET A 384 -16.63 4.41 23.07
N VAL A 385 -15.90 3.96 24.08
CA VAL A 385 -16.32 3.95 25.48
C VAL A 385 -15.71 5.12 26.22
N GLY A 386 -16.57 5.99 26.78
CA GLY A 386 -16.16 7.20 27.50
C GLY A 386 -15.74 8.36 26.59
N LEU A 387 -15.71 8.16 25.27
CA LEU A 387 -15.14 9.08 24.29
C LEU A 387 -16.19 10.00 23.62
N VAL A 388 -16.99 10.68 24.44
CA VAL A 388 -17.92 11.74 23.98
C VAL A 388 -17.32 13.15 24.08
N SER A 389 -16.13 13.29 24.67
CA SER A 389 -15.40 14.56 24.78
C SER A 389 -14.87 15.05 23.43
N ASP A 390 -14.37 16.28 23.37
CA ASP A 390 -13.75 16.86 22.17
C ASP A 390 -12.65 15.97 21.58
N LEU A 391 -11.82 15.38 22.44
CA LEU A 391 -10.79 14.41 22.03
C LEU A 391 -11.40 13.14 21.44
N GLY A 392 -12.46 12.60 22.06
CA GLY A 392 -13.16 11.44 21.53
C GLY A 392 -13.79 11.72 20.16
N ARG A 393 -14.38 12.91 20.00
CA ARG A 393 -14.95 13.39 18.73
C ARG A 393 -13.89 13.58 17.65
N SER A 394 -12.72 14.14 17.98
CA SER A 394 -11.63 14.30 17.01
C SER A 394 -11.07 12.95 16.55
N ILE A 395 -10.95 11.98 17.46
CA ILE A 395 -10.55 10.61 17.11
C ILE A 395 -11.61 9.97 16.20
N CYS A 396 -12.89 10.07 16.52
CA CYS A 396 -13.96 9.50 15.70
C CYS A 396 -13.99 10.11 14.29
N ARG A 397 -13.84 11.43 14.18
CA ARG A 397 -13.73 12.11 12.89
C ARG A 397 -12.55 11.58 12.08
N TRP A 398 -11.37 11.48 12.70
CA TRP A 398 -10.19 10.91 12.04
C TRP A 398 -10.42 9.46 11.60
N MET A 399 -11.13 8.63 12.39
CA MET A 399 -11.49 7.27 12.00
C MET A 399 -12.42 7.26 10.78
N ILE A 400 -13.42 8.14 10.73
CA ILE A 400 -14.40 8.26 9.64
C ILE A 400 -13.72 8.67 8.34
N GLU A 401 -12.90 9.72 8.39
CA GLU A 401 -12.10 10.19 7.26
C GLU A 401 -11.16 9.09 6.71
N ASN A 402 -10.87 8.07 7.54
CA ASN A 402 -10.02 6.92 7.21
C ASN A 402 -10.78 5.60 7.00
N GLY A 403 -12.09 5.65 6.76
CA GLY A 403 -12.90 4.52 6.30
C GLY A 403 -13.75 3.81 7.35
N ALA A 404 -13.77 4.30 8.60
CA ALA A 404 -14.71 3.80 9.61
C ALA A 404 -16.12 4.31 9.31
N LYS A 405 -17.00 3.42 8.85
CA LYS A 405 -18.39 3.80 8.53
C LYS A 405 -19.33 3.75 9.73
N TYR A 406 -19.16 2.79 10.65
CA TYR A 406 -20.07 2.59 11.78
C TYR A 406 -19.36 2.88 13.10
N ILE A 407 -19.76 3.95 13.78
CA ILE A 407 -19.21 4.34 15.08
C ILE A 407 -20.31 4.33 16.14
N VAL A 408 -20.02 3.71 17.28
CA VAL A 408 -20.90 3.70 18.44
C VAL A 408 -20.25 4.49 19.56
N LEU A 409 -20.79 5.67 19.88
CA LEU A 409 -20.35 6.48 21.01
C LEU A 409 -21.11 6.09 22.27
N THR A 410 -20.39 5.88 23.37
CA THR A 410 -21.01 5.55 24.64
C THR A 410 -20.46 6.38 25.79
N SER A 411 -21.36 6.84 26.65
CA SER A 411 -21.02 7.50 27.90
C SER A 411 -22.18 7.41 28.89
N ARG A 412 -21.94 7.81 30.14
CA ARG A 412 -22.99 7.85 31.17
C ARG A 412 -24.07 8.90 30.90
N SER A 413 -23.75 9.97 30.17
CA SER A 413 -24.70 11.04 29.84
C SER A 413 -25.28 10.92 28.42
N ALA A 414 -24.54 10.31 27.49
CA ALA A 414 -24.90 10.17 26.07
C ALA A 414 -25.23 11.50 25.37
N ILE A 415 -24.62 12.60 25.81
CA ILE A 415 -24.82 13.92 25.22
C ILE A 415 -23.72 14.17 24.20
N VAL A 416 -24.13 14.38 22.95
CA VAL A 416 -23.27 14.77 21.84
C VAL A 416 -23.98 15.89 21.07
N ASP A 417 -23.20 16.85 20.59
CA ASP A 417 -23.69 17.95 19.78
C ASP A 417 -24.32 17.44 18.48
N SER A 418 -25.56 17.86 18.20
CA SER A 418 -26.29 17.49 16.99
C SER A 418 -25.63 18.02 15.72
N LEU A 419 -24.97 19.19 15.79
CA LEU A 419 -24.25 19.74 14.65
C LEU A 419 -23.12 18.80 14.23
N TRP A 420 -22.34 18.33 15.21
CA TRP A 420 -21.27 17.37 14.97
C TRP A 420 -21.79 16.06 14.38
N LEU A 421 -22.91 15.53 14.87
CA LEU A 421 -23.52 14.32 14.29
C LEU A 421 -23.87 14.52 12.82
N SER A 422 -24.48 15.64 12.46
CA SER A 422 -24.83 15.96 11.08
C SER A 422 -23.60 16.10 10.17
N GLU A 423 -22.51 16.67 10.67
CA GLU A 423 -21.24 16.76 9.94
C GLU A 423 -20.66 15.36 9.66
N MET A 424 -20.72 14.45 10.63
CA MET A 424 -20.19 13.09 10.45
C MET A 424 -21.07 12.25 9.52
N GLU A 425 -22.39 12.42 9.56
CA GLU A 425 -23.31 11.82 8.60
C GLU A 425 -23.06 12.32 7.18
N ALA A 426 -22.72 13.61 7.01
CA ALA A 426 -22.33 14.18 5.73
C ALA A 426 -21.01 13.59 5.18
N LEU A 427 -20.11 13.13 6.07
CA LEU A 427 -18.92 12.35 5.70
C LEU A 427 -19.22 10.86 5.39
N GLY A 428 -20.50 10.44 5.45
CA GLY A 428 -20.95 9.10 5.13
C GLY A 428 -20.91 8.10 6.29
N ALA A 429 -20.69 8.59 7.52
CA ALA A 429 -20.69 7.75 8.71
C ALA A 429 -22.11 7.52 9.28
N VAL A 430 -22.29 6.38 9.93
CA VAL A 430 -23.46 6.05 10.75
C VAL A 430 -23.01 6.09 12.20
N ILE A 431 -23.43 7.12 12.93
CA ILE A 431 -23.11 7.28 14.34
C ILE A 431 -24.33 6.94 15.19
N SER A 432 -24.13 6.05 16.17
CA SER A 432 -25.12 5.76 17.20
C SER A 432 -24.58 6.17 18.56
N VAL A 433 -25.39 6.89 19.34
CA VAL A 433 -25.02 7.35 20.68
C VAL A 433 -25.87 6.60 21.69
N HIS A 434 -25.22 5.90 22.63
CA HIS A 434 -25.91 5.14 23.66
C HIS A 434 -25.44 5.54 25.05
N LYS A 435 -26.41 5.58 25.96
CA LYS A 435 -26.11 5.65 27.39
C LYS A 435 -25.58 4.30 27.83
N MET A 436 -24.33 4.27 28.29
CA MET A 436 -23.68 3.06 28.77
C MET A 436 -22.81 3.39 29.99
N ASP A 437 -22.95 2.59 31.03
CA ASP A 437 -21.99 2.54 32.12
C ASP A 437 -21.11 1.30 31.95
N VAL A 438 -19.83 1.51 31.61
CA VAL A 438 -18.87 0.42 31.40
C VAL A 438 -18.61 -0.38 32.67
N SER A 439 -18.86 0.19 33.86
CA SER A 439 -18.72 -0.51 35.13
C SER A 439 -19.86 -1.49 35.39
N GLU A 440 -20.99 -1.34 34.70
CA GLU A 440 -22.17 -2.21 34.84
C GLU A 440 -22.27 -3.20 33.68
N ARG A 441 -22.04 -4.49 33.96
CA ARG A 441 -22.13 -5.57 32.96
C ARG A 441 -23.46 -5.58 32.20
N LYS A 442 -24.59 -5.33 32.87
CA LYS A 442 -25.92 -5.30 32.24
C LYS A 442 -26.07 -4.14 31.26
N SER A 443 -25.53 -2.98 31.60
CA SER A 443 -25.51 -1.80 30.73
C SER A 443 -24.72 -2.08 29.45
N VAL A 444 -23.51 -2.62 29.59
CA VAL A 444 -22.66 -3.03 28.44
C VAL A 444 -23.36 -4.09 27.59
N GLN A 445 -23.93 -5.13 28.21
CA GLN A 445 -24.61 -6.20 27.49
C GLN A 445 -25.78 -5.67 26.65
N THR A 446 -26.57 -4.76 27.22
CA THR A 446 -27.72 -4.14 26.54
C THR A 446 -27.28 -3.40 25.27
N VAL A 447 -26.22 -2.59 25.35
CA VAL A 447 -25.70 -1.86 24.18
C VAL A 447 -25.11 -2.83 23.16
N CYS A 448 -24.35 -3.84 23.59
CA CYS A 448 -23.84 -4.87 22.69
C CYS A 448 -24.95 -5.64 21.96
N ASP A 449 -26.05 -5.93 22.63
CA ASP A 449 -27.20 -6.62 22.02
C ASP A 449 -27.96 -5.73 21.03
N ILE A 450 -28.00 -4.42 21.27
CA ILE A 450 -28.51 -3.44 20.28
C ILE A 450 -27.62 -3.44 19.05
N ILE A 451 -26.29 -3.27 19.23
CA ILE A 451 -25.33 -3.24 18.12
C ILE A 451 -25.43 -4.51 17.27
N LYS A 452 -25.52 -5.69 17.89
CA LYS A 452 -25.66 -6.97 17.16
C LYS A 452 -26.93 -7.06 16.32
N LYS A 453 -28.00 -6.35 16.70
CA LYS A 453 -29.28 -6.34 15.99
C LYS A 453 -29.33 -5.29 14.88
N THR A 454 -28.61 -4.18 15.03
CA THR A 454 -28.78 -3.00 14.18
C THR A 454 -27.57 -2.66 13.30
N LEU A 455 -26.37 -3.14 13.64
CA LEU A 455 -25.12 -2.74 13.01
C LEU A 455 -24.25 -3.96 12.64
N PRO A 456 -23.22 -3.77 11.78
CA PRO A 456 -22.25 -4.82 11.52
C PRO A 456 -21.46 -5.25 12.77
N PRO A 457 -20.73 -6.37 12.72
CA PRO A 457 -19.97 -6.87 13.85
C PRO A 457 -18.97 -5.85 14.41
N ILE A 458 -18.83 -5.81 15.73
CA ILE A 458 -17.82 -5.00 16.41
C ILE A 458 -16.43 -5.54 16.07
N ALA A 459 -15.55 -4.68 15.55
CA ALA A 459 -14.15 -5.03 15.25
C ALA A 459 -13.13 -4.31 16.14
N GLY A 460 -13.52 -3.21 16.78
CA GLY A 460 -12.62 -2.44 17.64
C GLY A 460 -13.37 -1.79 18.79
N VAL A 461 -12.68 -1.70 19.93
CA VAL A 461 -13.14 -0.99 21.12
C VAL A 461 -12.06 -0.01 21.53
N CYS A 462 -12.42 1.27 21.67
CA CYS A 462 -11.57 2.28 22.28
C CYS A 462 -12.16 2.64 23.65
N ASN A 463 -11.43 2.36 24.73
CA ASN A 463 -11.91 2.57 26.09
C ASN A 463 -11.04 3.59 26.82
N TYR A 464 -11.65 4.70 27.24
CA TYR A 464 -10.99 5.81 27.92
C TYR A 464 -11.42 5.92 29.37
#